data_AF-A0A519D476-F1
#
_entry.id   AF-A0A519D476-F1
#
_cell.length_a   1.000
_cell.length_b   1.000
_cell.length_c   1.000
_cell.angle_alpha   90.00
_cell.angle_beta   90.00
_cell.angle_gamma   90.00
#
_symmetry.space_group_name_H-M   'P 1'
#
loop_
_entity.id
_entity.type
_entity.pdbx_description
1 polymer ?
#
loop_
_entity_poly.entity_id
_entity_poly.type
_entity_poly.pdbx_seq_one_letter_code
_entity_poly.pdbx_strand_id
1 'polypeptide(L)'
;PIIAISPNSDAGHGKIFQQLELFAKKYSNLKVYQNFPRQDYLGFLKNAHVLIGNSSSGLIEASYFNTPVINIGNRQTNRERGSNVFDVDDYSINSIYKILQKLNSYKYKKTTTNIFGTGETSSKIIKILEKIIIDKNMIQKSMSY
;
A
#
# COMPACT_ATOMS: atom_id res chain seq x y z
N PRO A 1 4.80 -13.35 13.84
CA PRO A 1 3.93 -14.09 12.89
C PRO A 1 3.98 -13.38 11.53
N ILE A 2 3.79 -14.12 10.43
CA ILE A 2 3.73 -13.57 9.08
C ILE A 2 2.29 -13.67 8.60
N ILE A 3 1.73 -12.57 8.11
CA ILE A 3 0.39 -12.52 7.52
C ILE A 3 0.56 -12.22 6.04
N ALA A 4 0.03 -13.10 5.19
CA ALA A 4 -0.10 -12.85 3.77
C ALA A 4 -1.57 -12.61 3.43
N ILE A 5 -1.83 -11.55 2.69
CA ILE A 5 -3.15 -11.25 2.13
C ILE A 5 -3.09 -11.62 0.66
N SER A 6 -4.13 -12.30 0.16
CA SER A 6 -4.20 -12.76 -1.22
C SER A 6 -3.87 -11.64 -2.22
N PRO A 7 -3.20 -11.99 -3.34
CA PRO A 7 -2.87 -11.02 -4.36
C PRO A 7 -4.13 -10.44 -5.01
N ASN A 8 -4.01 -9.23 -5.53
CA ASN A 8 -5.04 -8.63 -6.39
C ASN A 8 -5.15 -9.40 -7.71
N SER A 9 -6.19 -9.14 -8.51
CA SER A 9 -6.45 -9.80 -9.81
C SER A 9 -5.49 -9.45 -10.95
N ASP A 10 -4.27 -9.01 -10.62
CA ASP A 10 -3.22 -8.67 -11.58
C ASP A 10 -2.70 -9.93 -12.29
N ALA A 11 -2.13 -9.79 -13.49
CA ALA A 11 -1.58 -10.92 -14.23
C ALA A 11 -0.58 -11.72 -13.39
N GLY A 12 -0.75 -13.05 -13.32
CA GLY A 12 0.09 -13.93 -12.51
C GLY A 12 -0.36 -14.13 -11.06
N HIS A 13 -1.46 -13.51 -10.62
CA HIS A 13 -1.98 -13.66 -9.25
C HIS A 13 -2.22 -15.12 -8.84
N GLY A 14 -2.68 -15.97 -9.76
CA GLY A 14 -2.95 -17.38 -9.47
C GLY A 14 -1.70 -18.15 -9.04
N LYS A 15 -0.55 -17.89 -9.69
CA LYS A 15 0.74 -18.51 -9.32
C LYS A 15 1.19 -18.04 -7.94
N ILE A 16 1.04 -16.76 -7.63
CA ILE A 16 1.39 -16.20 -6.32
C ILE A 16 0.52 -16.83 -5.24
N PHE A 17 -0.80 -16.89 -5.44
CA PHE A 17 -1.73 -17.48 -4.50
C PHE A 17 -1.41 -18.94 -4.21
N GLN A 18 -1.16 -19.75 -5.26
CA GLN A 18 -0.77 -21.14 -5.11
C GLN A 18 0.52 -21.31 -4.29
N GLN A 19 1.53 -20.46 -4.51
CA GLN A 19 2.76 -20.50 -3.72
C GLN A 19 2.51 -20.13 -2.26
N LEU A 20 1.68 -19.12 -1.98
CA LEU A 20 1.32 -18.74 -0.61
C LEU A 20 0.64 -19.89 0.14
N GLU A 21 -0.28 -20.62 -0.52
CA GLU A 21 -0.93 -21.79 0.08
C GLU A 21 0.06 -22.92 0.39
N LEU A 22 1.00 -23.20 -0.53
CA LEU A 22 2.04 -24.19 -0.31
C LEU A 22 2.95 -23.80 0.86
N PHE A 23 3.34 -22.52 0.93
CA PHE A 23 4.16 -22.01 2.03
C PHE A 23 3.44 -22.04 3.37
N ALA A 24 2.15 -21.73 3.42
CA ALA A 24 1.35 -21.77 4.65
C ALA A 24 1.25 -23.19 5.23
N LYS A 25 1.21 -24.22 4.37
CA LYS A 25 1.26 -25.62 4.80
C LYS A 25 2.62 -26.02 5.38
N LYS A 26 3.71 -25.43 4.88
CA LYS A 26 5.08 -25.73 5.30
C LYS A 26 5.50 -24.96 6.55
N TYR A 27 5.04 -23.73 6.71
CA TYR A 27 5.49 -22.80 7.75
C TYR A 27 4.32 -22.39 8.64
N SER A 28 4.26 -22.95 9.85
CA SER A 28 3.16 -22.70 10.81
C SER A 28 3.05 -21.25 11.28
N ASN A 29 4.11 -20.44 11.10
CA ASN A 29 4.12 -19.03 11.42
C ASN A 29 3.57 -18.13 10.29
N LEU A 30 3.27 -18.68 9.11
CA LEU A 30 2.64 -17.99 7.99
C LEU A 30 1.14 -18.27 7.96
N LYS A 31 0.32 -17.21 8.01
CA LYS A 31 -1.13 -17.29 7.85
C LYS A 31 -1.56 -16.54 6.60
N VAL A 32 -2.34 -17.19 5.74
CA VAL A 32 -2.87 -16.62 4.50
C VAL A 32 -4.34 -16.31 4.67
N TYR A 33 -4.75 -15.11 4.28
CA TYR A 33 -6.14 -14.65 4.31
C TYR A 33 -6.52 -14.05 2.96
N GLN A 34 -7.78 -14.24 2.56
CA GLN A 34 -8.27 -13.66 1.32
C GLN A 34 -8.39 -12.14 1.41
N ASN A 35 -8.95 -11.64 2.50
CA ASN A 35 -9.10 -10.22 2.77
C ASN A 35 -9.25 -9.97 4.28
N PHE A 36 -9.29 -8.70 4.66
CA PHE A 36 -9.62 -8.23 6.00
C PHE A 36 -10.59 -7.06 5.92
N PRO A 37 -11.45 -6.88 6.93
CA PRO A 37 -12.08 -5.59 7.17
C PRO A 37 -11.03 -4.48 7.23
N ARG A 38 -11.36 -3.30 6.69
CA ARG A 38 -10.40 -2.19 6.57
C ARG A 38 -9.78 -1.82 7.92
N GLN A 39 -10.57 -1.77 8.98
CA GLN A 39 -10.08 -1.41 10.31
C GLN A 39 -9.04 -2.40 10.84
N ASP A 40 -9.28 -3.70 10.68
CA ASP A 40 -8.35 -4.75 11.09
C ASP A 40 -7.05 -4.68 10.28
N TYR A 41 -7.16 -4.49 8.96
CA TYR A 41 -6.00 -4.30 8.09
C TYR A 41 -5.14 -3.12 8.54
N LEU A 42 -5.75 -1.96 8.83
CA LEU A 42 -5.02 -0.80 9.32
C LEU A 42 -4.39 -1.05 10.70
N GLY A 43 -5.08 -1.81 11.56
CA GLY A 43 -4.53 -2.28 12.84
C GLY A 43 -3.29 -3.14 12.65
N PHE A 44 -3.31 -4.11 11.73
CA PHE A 44 -2.13 -4.90 11.39
C PHE A 44 -1.02 -4.03 10.81
N LEU A 45 -1.33 -3.16 9.84
CA LEU A 45 -0.35 -2.32 9.17
C LEU A 45 0.37 -1.39 10.16
N LYS A 46 -0.37 -0.77 11.08
CA LYS A 46 0.18 0.11 12.12
C LYS A 46 1.17 -0.59 13.06
N ASN A 47 0.97 -1.89 13.30
CA ASN A 47 1.78 -2.68 14.23
C ASN A 47 2.77 -3.62 13.50
N ALA A 48 2.76 -3.64 12.18
CA ALA A 48 3.67 -4.46 11.40
C ALA A 48 5.10 -3.93 11.52
N HIS A 49 6.06 -4.86 11.66
CA HIS A 49 7.48 -4.53 11.58
C HIS A 49 7.86 -4.00 10.18
N VAL A 50 7.27 -4.62 9.15
CA VAL A 50 7.47 -4.27 7.75
C VAL A 50 6.30 -4.80 6.92
N LEU A 51 5.90 -4.05 5.89
CA LEU A 51 5.04 -4.53 4.81
C LEU A 51 5.91 -4.87 3.59
N ILE A 52 5.70 -6.03 2.98
CA ILE A 52 6.46 -6.48 1.81
C ILE A 52 5.49 -6.80 0.67
N GLY A 53 5.78 -6.32 -0.53
CA GLY A 53 4.97 -6.58 -1.71
C GLY A 53 4.92 -5.36 -2.62
N ASN A 54 3.80 -5.13 -3.29
CA ASN A 54 3.64 -3.98 -4.20
C ASN A 54 2.23 -3.37 -4.14
N SER A 55 1.58 -3.49 -2.98
CA SER A 55 0.28 -2.88 -2.72
C SER A 55 0.40 -1.35 -2.68
N SER A 56 -0.61 -0.65 -3.19
CA SER A 56 -0.69 0.82 -3.04
C SER A 56 -0.73 1.24 -1.57
N SER A 57 -1.21 0.35 -0.70
CA SER A 57 -1.22 0.63 0.73
C SER A 57 0.17 0.78 1.35
N GLY A 58 1.19 0.24 0.69
CA GLY A 58 2.57 0.49 1.09
C GLY A 58 3.02 1.93 0.87
N LEU A 59 2.41 2.65 -0.07
CA LEU A 59 2.73 4.05 -0.34
C LEU A 59 1.78 4.98 0.41
N ILE A 60 0.49 4.64 0.43
CA ILE A 60 -0.57 5.49 0.97
C ILE A 60 -0.71 5.27 2.47
N GLU A 61 -1.38 4.20 2.91
CA GLU A 61 -1.70 4.02 4.33
C GLU A 61 -0.46 3.80 5.21
N ALA A 62 0.56 3.09 4.73
CA ALA A 62 1.77 2.82 5.51
C ALA A 62 2.56 4.11 5.82
N SER A 63 2.46 5.13 4.97
CA SER A 63 3.11 6.44 5.20
C SER A 63 2.59 7.12 6.47
N TYR A 64 1.29 6.99 6.76
CA TYR A 64 0.67 7.58 7.96
C TYR A 64 1.07 6.89 9.25
N PHE A 65 1.30 5.58 9.21
CA PHE A 65 1.79 4.84 10.37
C PHE A 65 3.30 4.83 10.49
N ASN A 66 3.99 5.31 9.44
CA ASN A 66 5.44 5.23 9.29
C ASN A 66 5.92 3.77 9.38
N THR A 67 5.10 2.85 8.84
CA THR A 67 5.43 1.44 8.74
C THR A 67 6.42 1.26 7.60
N PRO A 68 7.59 0.63 7.82
CA PRO A 68 8.54 0.35 6.74
C PRO A 68 7.91 -0.52 5.65
N VAL A 69 8.23 -0.23 4.39
CA VAL A 69 7.71 -0.96 3.23
C VAL A 69 8.84 -1.38 2.32
N ILE A 70 8.89 -2.66 1.98
CA ILE A 70 9.72 -3.17 0.89
C ILE A 70 8.81 -3.28 -0.33
N ASN A 71 8.92 -2.32 -1.25
CA ASN A 71 8.17 -2.29 -2.50
C ASN A 71 8.91 -3.12 -3.55
N ILE A 72 8.25 -4.13 -4.12
CA ILE A 72 8.85 -5.09 -5.06
C ILE A 72 8.37 -4.81 -6.47
N GLY A 73 9.31 -4.55 -7.37
CA GLY A 73 9.06 -4.30 -8.78
C GLY A 73 8.37 -2.97 -9.07
N ASN A 74 7.89 -2.84 -10.30
CA ASN A 74 7.54 -1.55 -10.90
C ASN A 74 6.06 -1.12 -10.77
N ARG A 75 5.22 -1.89 -10.07
CA ARG A 75 3.76 -1.60 -9.96
C ARG A 75 3.47 -0.22 -9.37
N GLN A 76 4.36 0.30 -8.52
CA GLN A 76 4.21 1.59 -7.84
C GLN A 76 5.16 2.67 -8.38
N THR A 77 5.82 2.43 -9.51
CA THR A 77 6.71 3.40 -10.14
C THR A 77 5.98 4.72 -10.43
N ASN A 78 6.70 5.84 -10.29
CA ASN A 78 6.20 7.21 -10.48
C ASN A 78 5.12 7.70 -9.50
N ARG A 79 4.75 6.92 -8.48
CA ARG A 79 3.87 7.41 -7.42
C ARG A 79 4.66 8.17 -6.35
N GLU A 80 4.05 9.22 -5.83
CA GLU A 80 4.52 9.89 -4.61
C GLU A 80 4.58 8.89 -3.46
N ARG A 81 5.60 9.02 -2.61
CA ARG A 81 5.85 8.06 -1.53
C ARG A 81 6.59 8.71 -0.37
N GLY A 82 6.37 8.17 0.83
CA GLY A 82 7.11 8.56 2.02
C GLY A 82 8.52 7.96 2.04
N SER A 83 9.35 8.47 2.94
CA SER A 83 10.71 7.94 3.21
C SER A 83 10.71 6.55 3.84
N ASN A 84 9.54 5.98 4.12
CA ASN A 84 9.34 4.64 4.68
C ASN A 84 9.38 3.53 3.62
N VAL A 85 9.45 3.88 2.34
CA VAL A 85 9.45 2.93 1.22
C VAL A 85 10.88 2.65 0.75
N PHE A 86 11.20 1.37 0.61
CA PHE A 86 12.46 0.84 0.09
C PHE A 86 12.16 -0.01 -1.14
N ASP A 87 12.67 0.40 -2.31
CA ASP A 87 12.39 -0.28 -3.57
C ASP A 87 13.36 -1.44 -3.84
N VAL A 88 12.81 -2.51 -4.43
CA VAL A 88 13.54 -3.68 -4.92
C VAL A 88 13.11 -3.92 -6.37
N ASP A 89 13.84 -3.28 -7.29
CA ASP A 89 13.53 -3.32 -8.73
C ASP A 89 14.17 -4.52 -9.45
N ASP A 90 15.14 -5.17 -8.82
CA ASP A 90 15.89 -6.31 -9.35
C ASP A 90 15.23 -7.67 -9.07
N TYR A 91 14.10 -7.67 -8.35
CA TYR A 91 13.38 -8.86 -7.89
C TYR A 91 14.25 -9.84 -7.08
N SER A 92 15.36 -9.36 -6.51
CA SER A 92 16.36 -10.20 -5.86
C SER A 92 16.01 -10.48 -4.40
N ILE A 93 16.04 -11.77 -4.05
CA ILE A 93 15.93 -12.24 -2.66
C ILE A 93 17.01 -11.59 -1.79
N ASN A 94 18.23 -11.44 -2.31
CA ASN A 94 19.34 -10.84 -1.57
C ASN A 94 19.08 -9.36 -1.26
N SER A 95 18.48 -8.62 -2.20
CA SER A 95 18.12 -7.21 -2.01
C SER A 95 17.04 -7.05 -0.94
N ILE A 96 16.02 -7.92 -0.95
CA ILE A 96 15.01 -7.99 0.11
C ILE A 96 15.66 -8.27 1.48
N TYR A 97 16.54 -9.27 1.57
CA TYR A 97 17.21 -9.62 2.83
C TYR A 97 18.10 -8.50 3.37
N LYS A 98 18.84 -7.80 2.51
CA LYS A 98 19.67 -6.67 2.92
C LYS A 98 18.84 -5.56 3.55
N ILE A 99 17.69 -5.22 2.95
CA ILE A 99 16.78 -4.22 3.51
C ILE A 99 16.21 -4.69 4.85
N LEU A 100 15.78 -5.95 4.96
CA LEU A 100 15.29 -6.51 6.23
C LEU A 100 16.34 -6.44 7.35
N GLN A 101 17.60 -6.77 7.05
CA GLN A 101 18.69 -6.65 8.03
C GLN A 101 18.91 -5.20 8.45
N LYS A 102 18.87 -4.25 7.51
CA LYS A 102 18.97 -2.81 7.79
C LYS A 102 17.82 -2.32 8.68
N LEU A 103 16.59 -2.80 8.46
CA LEU A 103 15.44 -2.44 9.29
C LEU A 103 15.57 -2.99 10.72
N ASN A 104 16.21 -4.13 10.91
CA ASN A 104 16.44 -4.71 12.23
C ASN A 104 17.53 -4.00 13.04
N SER A 105 18.53 -3.40 12.38
CA SER A 105 19.66 -2.74 13.05
C SER A 105 19.40 -1.27 13.38
N TYR A 106 18.35 -0.67 12.83
CA TYR A 106 18.14 0.77 12.88
C TYR A 106 16.94 1.14 13.78
N LYS A 107 17.11 2.16 14.65
CA LYS A 107 15.98 2.86 15.25
C LYS A 107 15.39 3.82 14.23
N TYR A 108 14.56 3.31 13.32
CA TYR A 108 13.92 4.12 12.28
C TYR A 108 13.16 5.30 12.89
N LYS A 109 13.65 6.51 12.62
CA LYS A 109 13.03 7.75 13.09
C LYS A 109 11.81 8.06 12.24
N LYS A 110 10.69 8.31 12.91
CA LYS A 110 9.44 8.72 12.28
C LYS A 110 9.60 10.07 11.58
N THR A 111 9.44 10.09 10.27
CA THR A 111 9.23 11.33 9.49
C THR A 111 7.91 11.19 8.78
N THR A 112 6.83 11.60 9.46
CA THR A 112 5.49 11.60 8.87
C THR A 112 5.35 12.78 7.93
N THR A 113 5.13 12.51 6.65
CA THR A 113 4.68 13.51 5.67
C THR A 113 3.27 13.15 5.22
N ASN A 114 2.35 14.10 5.31
CA ASN A 114 0.94 13.90 4.91
C ASN A 114 0.77 14.07 3.40
N ILE A 115 1.40 13.20 2.62
CA ILE A 115 1.42 13.27 1.14
C ILE A 115 0.00 13.17 0.57
N PHE A 116 -0.80 12.24 1.10
CA PHE A 116 -2.14 11.92 0.57
C PHE A 116 -3.29 12.66 1.29
N GLY A 117 -2.97 13.73 2.02
CA GLY A 117 -3.93 14.58 2.72
C GLY A 117 -4.09 14.27 4.22
N THR A 118 -5.05 14.95 4.84
CA THR A 118 -5.22 15.04 6.31
C THR A 118 -6.49 14.36 6.84
N GLY A 119 -7.24 13.65 6.00
CA GLY A 119 -8.47 12.94 6.39
C GLY A 119 -9.78 13.72 6.18
N GLU A 120 -9.72 14.93 5.62
CA GLU A 120 -10.90 15.80 5.40
C GLU A 120 -11.50 15.68 3.99
N THR A 121 -11.10 14.68 3.21
CA THR A 121 -11.47 14.57 1.79
C THR A 121 -12.97 14.58 1.57
N SER A 122 -13.72 13.79 2.36
CA SER A 122 -15.18 13.69 2.21
C SER A 122 -15.88 15.03 2.47
N SER A 123 -15.54 15.74 3.55
CA SER A 123 -16.16 17.02 3.86
C SER A 123 -15.83 18.10 2.83
N LYS A 124 -14.60 18.10 2.29
CA LYS A 124 -14.20 19.00 1.20
C LYS A 124 -14.97 18.72 -0.09
N ILE A 125 -15.13 17.44 -0.46
CA ILE A 125 -15.93 17.04 -1.63
C ILE A 125 -17.38 17.50 -1.47
N ILE A 126 -18.02 17.22 -0.32
CA ILE A 126 -19.41 17.61 -0.06
C ILE A 126 -19.59 19.13 -0.20
N LYS A 127 -18.72 19.93 0.43
CA LYS A 127 -18.76 21.39 0.33
C LYS A 127 -18.65 21.92 -1.10
N ILE A 128 -17.94 21.21 -1.97
CA ILE A 128 -17.83 21.57 -3.39
C ILE A 128 -19.14 21.19 -4.09
N LEU A 129 -19.61 19.95 -3.93
CA LEU A 129 -20.82 19.45 -4.58
C LEU A 129 -22.07 20.28 -4.23
N GLU A 130 -22.21 20.72 -2.96
CA GLU A 130 -23.33 21.57 -2.52
C GLU A 130 -23.38 22.94 -3.19
N LYS A 131 -22.24 23.42 -3.71
CA LYS A 131 -22.11 24.73 -4.38
C LYS A 131 -22.24 24.63 -5.89
N ILE A 132 -22.20 23.42 -6.46
CA ILE A 132 -22.31 23.22 -7.90
C ILE A 132 -23.77 23.47 -8.29
N ILE A 133 -23.96 24.46 -9.18
CA ILE A 133 -25.24 24.70 -9.83
C ILE A 133 -25.33 23.77 -11.03
N ILE A 134 -26.30 22.86 -11.03
CA ILE A 134 -26.54 21.96 -12.16
C ILE A 134 -27.42 22.69 -13.16
N ASP A 135 -26.80 23.28 -14.18
CA ASP A 135 -27.47 23.97 -15.29
C ASP A 135 -27.01 23.44 -16.66
N LYS A 136 -27.54 24.04 -17.73
CA LYS A 136 -27.20 23.65 -19.12
C LYS A 136 -25.71 23.87 -19.43
N ASN A 137 -25.07 24.87 -18.81
CA ASN A 137 -23.65 25.17 -19.02
C ASN A 137 -22.76 24.11 -18.36
N MET A 138 -23.20 23.54 -17.23
CA MET A 138 -22.47 22.47 -16.54
C MET A 138 -22.53 21.13 -17.29
N ILE A 139 -23.63 20.85 -18.00
CA ILE A 139 -23.86 19.59 -18.73
C ILE A 139 -23.20 19.62 -20.12
N GLN A 140 -23.10 20.81 -20.75
CA GLN A 140 -22.49 20.95 -22.06
C GLN A 140 -20.98 21.13 -21.97
N LYS A 141 -20.24 20.12 -22.41
CA LYS A 141 -18.80 20.24 -22.65
C LYS A 141 -18.56 20.91 -24.01
N SER A 142 -18.37 22.23 -24.01
CA SER A 142 -17.83 22.94 -25.19
C SER A 142 -16.31 22.88 -25.15
N MET A 143 -15.70 22.19 -26.12
CA MET A 143 -14.25 22.21 -26.30
C MET A 143 -13.90 23.27 -27.34
N SER A 144 -13.37 24.41 -26.89
CA SER A 144 -12.74 25.40 -27.76
C SER A 144 -11.35 24.86 -28.11
N TYR A 145 -11.20 24.30 -29.30
CA TYR A 145 -9.88 24.12 -29.92
C TYR A 145 -9.50 25.41 -30.65
#